data_AF-A0A4W5JSW8-F1
#
_entry.id   AF-A0A4W5JSW8-F1
#
_cell.length_a   1.000
_cell.length_b   1.000
_cell.length_c   1.000
_cell.angle_alpha   90.00
_cell.angle_beta   90.00
_cell.angle_gamma   90.00
#
_symmetry.space_group_name_H-M   'P 1'
#
loop_
_entity.id
_entity.type
_entity.pdbx_description
1 polymer ?
#
loop_
_entity_poly.entity_id
_entity_poly.type
_entity_poly.pdbx_seq_one_letter_code
_entity_poly.pdbx_strand_id
1 'polypeptide(L)'
;FKCLSVALLGIDLLSALVTRLQDRFRNHVGTVLPSLIDRLGDSKDQVRDQDQILLLKIMEQAATPQYVWDRMLGGFKHKNNRTREGVCLCLISTLNM
;
A
#
# COMPACT_ATOMS: atom_id res chain seq x y z
N PHE A 1 -8.40 4.03 -20.05
CA PHE A 1 -7.59 2.81 -20.32
C PHE A 1 -6.09 3.05 -20.14
N LYS A 2 -5.46 4.01 -20.83
CA LYS A 2 -4.00 4.23 -20.75
C LYS A 2 -3.42 4.53 -19.34
N CYS A 3 -4.15 5.28 -18.51
CA CYS A 3 -3.70 5.62 -17.14
C CYS A 3 -3.77 4.43 -16.15
N LEU A 4 -4.74 3.53 -16.32
CA LEU A 4 -4.88 2.33 -15.49
C LEU A 4 -3.66 1.42 -15.64
N SER A 5 -3.24 1.17 -16.88
CA SER A 5 -2.06 0.36 -17.17
C SER A 5 -0.78 0.93 -16.55
N VAL A 6 -0.61 2.27 -16.58
CA VAL A 6 0.56 2.92 -15.96
C VAL A 6 0.56 2.77 -14.44
N ALA A 7 -0.61 2.96 -13.79
CA ALA A 7 -0.73 2.80 -12.34
C ALA A 7 -0.40 1.37 -11.89
N LEU A 8 -0.94 0.36 -12.58
CA LEU A 8 -0.70 -1.04 -12.27
C LEU A 8 0.77 -1.44 -12.49
N LEU A 9 1.39 -0.98 -13.59
CA LEU A 9 2.82 -1.20 -13.83
C LEU A 9 3.70 -0.59 -12.71
N GLY A 10 3.32 0.57 -12.18
CA GLY A 10 4.00 1.17 -11.04
C GLY A 10 3.92 0.31 -9.78
N ILE A 11 2.74 -0.23 -9.48
CA ILE A 11 2.52 -1.15 -8.35
C ILE A 11 3.31 -2.45 -8.54
N ASP A 12 3.29 -3.02 -9.74
CA ASP A 12 4.03 -4.25 -10.07
C ASP A 12 5.55 -4.05 -9.93
N LEU A 13 6.08 -2.90 -10.36
CA LEU A 13 7.49 -2.57 -10.19
C LEU A 13 7.86 -2.43 -8.70
N LEU A 14 7.05 -1.72 -7.91
CA LEU A 14 7.27 -1.63 -6.46
C LEU A 14 7.21 -3.00 -5.80
N SER A 15 6.25 -3.85 -6.19
CA SER A 15 6.12 -5.24 -5.73
C SER A 15 7.37 -6.05 -6.04
N ALA A 16 7.92 -5.93 -7.24
CA ALA A 16 9.17 -6.56 -7.62
C ALA A 16 10.37 -6.04 -6.80
N LEU A 17 10.43 -4.73 -6.56
CA LEU A 17 11.48 -4.11 -5.73
C LEU A 17 11.43 -4.59 -4.29
N VAL A 18 10.24 -4.67 -3.68
CA VAL A 18 10.05 -5.23 -2.34
C VAL A 18 10.57 -6.67 -2.30
N THR A 19 10.19 -7.51 -3.27
CA THR A 19 10.66 -8.89 -3.33
C THR A 19 12.18 -9.00 -3.56
N ARG A 20 12.80 -8.08 -4.31
CA ARG A 20 14.25 -8.14 -4.59
C ARG A 20 15.12 -7.55 -3.48
N LEU A 21 14.62 -6.52 -2.80
CA LEU A 21 15.38 -5.80 -1.77
C LEU A 21 15.10 -6.31 -0.36
N GLN A 22 13.94 -6.92 -0.12
CA GLN A 22 13.52 -7.44 1.21
C GLN A 22 13.71 -6.36 2.27
N ASP A 23 14.39 -6.65 3.38
CA ASP A 23 14.71 -5.70 4.46
C ASP A 23 15.37 -4.40 3.99
N ARG A 24 16.13 -4.41 2.88
CA ARG A 24 16.74 -3.19 2.33
C ARG A 24 15.70 -2.22 1.78
N PHE A 25 14.50 -2.68 1.47
CA PHE A 25 13.39 -1.82 1.06
C PHE A 25 12.85 -0.98 2.22
N ARG A 26 13.06 -1.36 3.48
CA ARG A 26 12.57 -0.65 4.68
C ARG A 26 12.87 0.85 4.68
N ASN A 27 14.05 1.23 4.16
CA ASN A 27 14.51 2.61 4.07
C ASN A 27 13.67 3.47 3.10
N HIS A 28 12.96 2.84 2.17
CA HIS A 28 12.13 3.49 1.14
C HIS A 28 10.64 3.50 1.51
N VAL A 29 10.23 2.75 2.54
CA VAL A 29 8.82 2.64 2.96
C VAL A 29 8.24 4.03 3.22
N GLY A 30 8.93 4.88 3.98
CA GLY A 30 8.44 6.23 4.30
C GLY A 30 8.19 7.11 3.06
N THR A 31 8.94 6.89 1.98
CA THR A 31 8.81 7.64 0.73
C THR A 31 7.62 7.19 -0.10
N VAL A 32 7.36 5.88 -0.16
CA VAL A 32 6.28 5.33 -1.01
C VAL A 32 4.92 5.32 -0.32
N LEU A 33 4.91 5.25 1.01
CA LEU A 33 3.70 5.02 1.80
C LEU A 33 2.59 6.06 1.58
N PRO A 34 2.86 7.39 1.50
CA PRO A 34 1.80 8.36 1.24
C PRO A 34 1.06 8.10 -0.08
N SER A 35 1.80 7.74 -1.13
CA SER A 35 1.22 7.43 -2.44
C SER A 35 0.38 6.15 -2.41
N LEU A 36 0.81 5.11 -1.70
CA LEU A 36 0.04 3.88 -1.52
C LEU A 36 -1.26 4.18 -0.74
N ILE A 37 -1.19 4.95 0.36
CA ILE A 37 -2.39 5.37 1.10
C ILE A 37 -3.38 6.11 0.17
N ASP A 38 -2.91 6.99 -0.70
CA ASP A 38 -3.77 7.65 -1.69
C ASP A 38 -4.41 6.65 -2.68
N ARG A 39 -3.69 5.61 -3.09
CA ARG A 39 -4.16 4.58 -4.03
C ARG A 39 -5.21 3.64 -3.43
N LEU A 40 -5.24 3.44 -2.11
CA LEU A 40 -6.37 2.78 -1.44
C LEU A 40 -7.72 3.47 -1.70
N GLY A 41 -7.72 4.74 -2.11
CA GLY A 41 -8.92 5.49 -2.49
C GLY A 41 -9.13 5.65 -4.00
N ASP A 42 -8.39 4.93 -4.86
CA ASP A 42 -8.47 5.06 -6.31
C ASP A 42 -9.87 4.71 -6.83
N SER A 43 -10.30 5.38 -7.91
CA SER A 43 -11.57 5.12 -8.59
C SER A 43 -11.66 3.74 -9.24
N LYS A 44 -10.53 3.05 -9.42
CA LYS A 44 -10.44 1.74 -10.06
C LYS A 44 -10.19 0.66 -9.02
N ASP A 45 -11.12 -0.27 -8.90
CA ASP A 45 -11.10 -1.36 -7.92
C ASP A 45 -9.81 -2.17 -8.03
N GLN A 46 -9.42 -2.51 -9.26
CA GLN A 46 -8.17 -3.21 -9.54
C GLN A 46 -6.91 -2.50 -9.00
N VAL A 47 -6.88 -1.16 -8.98
CA VAL A 47 -5.76 -0.42 -8.40
C VAL A 47 -5.76 -0.54 -6.89
N ARG A 48 -6.94 -0.42 -6.26
CA ARG A 48 -7.09 -0.54 -4.80
C ARG A 48 -6.69 -1.93 -4.30
N ASP A 49 -7.14 -2.97 -5.00
CA ASP A 49 -6.89 -4.36 -4.62
C ASP A 49 -5.39 -4.69 -4.71
N GLN A 50 -4.74 -4.29 -5.82
CA GLN A 50 -3.29 -4.53 -6.00
C GLN A 50 -2.45 -3.70 -5.03
N ASP A 51 -2.88 -2.47 -4.73
CA ASP A 51 -2.21 -1.61 -3.75
C ASP A 51 -2.28 -2.20 -2.33
N GLN A 52 -3.44 -2.73 -1.92
CA GLN A 52 -3.58 -3.42 -0.64
C GLN A 52 -2.69 -4.67 -0.57
N ILE A 53 -2.64 -5.48 -1.64
CA ILE A 53 -1.75 -6.64 -1.72
C ILE A 53 -0.28 -6.21 -1.57
N LEU A 54 0.13 -5.12 -2.21
CA LEU A 54 1.49 -4.58 -2.09
C LEU A 54 1.78 -4.11 -0.66
N LEU A 55 0.86 -3.42 0.01
CA LEU A 55 1.03 -3.00 1.41
C LEU A 55 1.25 -4.20 2.34
N LEU A 56 0.44 -5.26 2.20
CA LEU A 56 0.61 -6.49 2.97
C LEU A 56 1.95 -7.17 2.67
N LYS A 57 2.37 -7.20 1.41
CA LYS A 57 3.70 -7.72 1.03
C LYS A 57 4.85 -6.93 1.65
N ILE A 58 4.74 -5.60 1.72
CA ILE A 58 5.74 -4.76 2.41
C ILE A 58 5.82 -5.15 3.89
N MET A 59 4.66 -5.39 4.52
CA MET A 59 4.57 -5.81 5.93
C MET A 59 5.14 -7.22 6.18
N GLU A 60 5.14 -8.07 5.17
CA GLU A 60 5.67 -9.44 5.24
C GLU A 60 7.18 -9.49 4.95
N GLN A 61 7.65 -8.77 3.93
CA GLN A 61 8.98 -8.98 3.33
C GLN A 61 9.99 -7.86 3.59
N ALA A 62 9.55 -6.67 3.99
CA ALA A 62 10.41 -5.49 4.07
C ALA A 62 10.40 -4.76 5.42
N ALA A 63 9.28 -4.77 6.12
CA ALA A 63 9.14 -4.14 7.43
C ALA A 63 8.01 -4.79 8.21
N THR A 64 8.06 -4.81 9.54
CA THR A 64 6.96 -5.40 10.33
C THR A 64 5.65 -4.62 10.16
N PRO A 65 4.47 -5.26 10.36
CA PRO A 65 3.19 -4.58 10.37
C PRO A 65 3.18 -3.35 11.27
N GLN A 66 3.74 -3.45 12.49
CA GLN A 66 3.83 -2.33 13.42
C GLN A 66 4.58 -1.12 12.82
N TYR A 67 5.73 -1.37 12.18
CA TYR A 67 6.54 -0.29 11.58
C TYR A 67 5.77 0.47 10.49
N VAL A 68 4.99 -0.26 9.69
CA VAL A 68 4.18 0.34 8.62
C VAL A 68 2.99 1.09 9.23
N TRP A 69 2.27 0.47 10.16
CA TRP A 69 1.08 1.05 10.79
C TRP A 69 1.38 2.32 11.57
N ASP A 70 2.52 2.42 12.27
CA ASP A 70 2.98 3.65 12.95
C ASP A 70 2.99 4.87 12.01
N ARG A 71 3.16 4.63 10.70
CA ARG A 71 3.23 5.66 9.66
C ARG A 71 1.94 5.79 8.86
N MET A 72 1.04 4.80 8.91
CA MET A 72 -0.26 4.83 8.21
C MET A 72 -1.41 5.40 9.04
N LEU A 73 -1.25 5.63 10.35
CA LEU A 73 -2.34 6.09 11.22
C LEU A 73 -3.05 7.37 10.71
N GLY A 74 -2.33 8.26 10.03
CA GLY A 74 -2.90 9.45 9.40
C GLY A 74 -3.96 9.15 8.33
N GLY A 75 -3.90 7.96 7.71
CA GLY A 75 -4.83 7.50 6.67
C GLY A 75 -6.30 7.43 7.13
N PHE A 76 -6.55 7.15 8.42
CA PHE A 76 -7.90 7.17 8.99
C PHE A 76 -8.56 8.55 8.97
N LYS A 77 -7.77 9.62 8.84
CA LYS A 77 -8.26 11.02 8.76
C LYS A 77 -8.18 11.60 7.34
N HIS A 78 -7.97 10.76 6.33
CA HIS A 78 -7.82 11.24 4.95
C HIS A 78 -9.11 11.90 4.42
N LYS A 79 -8.98 12.94 3.58
CA LYS A 79 -10.14 13.68 3.03
C LYS A 79 -11.06 12.82 2.15
N ASN A 80 -10.49 11.85 1.44
CA ASN A 80 -11.25 10.94 0.58
C ASN A 80 -11.85 9.79 1.39
N ASN A 81 -13.17 9.64 1.38
CA ASN A 81 -13.89 8.59 2.10
C ASN A 81 -13.44 7.18 1.67
N ARG A 82 -13.16 6.98 0.36
CA ARG A 82 -12.70 5.68 -0.15
C ARG A 82 -11.33 5.31 0.38
N THR A 83 -10.43 6.28 0.54
CA THR A 83 -9.14 6.03 1.17
C THR A 83 -9.32 5.58 2.62
N ARG A 84 -10.19 6.25 3.39
CA ARG A 84 -10.45 5.86 4.79
C ARG A 84 -10.99 4.43 4.88
N GLU A 85 -11.93 4.08 4.01
CA GLU A 85 -12.46 2.71 3.88
C GLU A 85 -11.36 1.72 3.50
N GLY A 86 -10.56 2.03 2.49
CA GLY A 86 -9.44 1.18 2.05
C GLY A 86 -8.40 0.96 3.15
N VAL A 87 -8.13 1.96 4.00
CA VAL A 87 -7.27 1.81 5.18
C VAL A 87 -7.91 0.86 6.20
N CYS A 88 -9.21 0.95 6.47
CA CYS A 88 -9.90 -0.01 7.34
C CYS A 88 -9.84 -1.44 6.80
N LEU A 89 -10.07 -1.63 5.51
CA LEU A 89 -9.97 -2.94 4.86
C LEU A 89 -8.54 -3.48 4.94
N CYS A 90 -7.53 -2.64 4.71
CA CYS A 90 -6.13 -3.03 4.85
C CYS A 90 -5.79 -3.44 6.28
N LEU A 91 -6.35 -2.75 7.29
CA LEU A 91 -6.20 -3.12 8.70
C LEU A 91 -6.80 -4.50 8.98
N ILE A 92 -8.03 -4.74 8.51
CA ILE A 92 -8.69 -6.05 8.65
C ILE A 92 -7.83 -7.14 8.01
N SER A 93 -7.35 -6.93 6.78
CA SER A 93 -6.47 -7.89 6.09
C SER A 93 -5.13 -8.11 6.83
N THR A 94 -4.59 -7.07 7.49
CA THR A 94 -3.37 -7.21 8.31
C THR A 94 -3.63 -8.07 9.54
N LEU A 95 -4.78 -7.92 10.19
CA LEU A 95 -5.15 -8.64 11.40
C LEU A 95 -5.56 -10.10 11.14
N ASN A 96 -5.99 -10.42 9.92
CA ASN A 96 -6.41 -11.76 9.51
C ASN A 96 -5.28 -12.61 8.89
N MET A 97 -4.05 -12.10 8.89
CA MET A 97 -2.87 -12.80 8.39
C MET A 97 -2.38 -13.88 9.36
#